data_AF-A0A848ZBP5-F1
#
_entry.id   AF-A0A848ZBP5-F1
#
_cell.length_a   1.000
_cell.length_b   1.000
_cell.length_c   1.000
_cell.angle_alpha   90.00
_cell.angle_beta   90.00
_cell.angle_gamma   90.00
#
_symmetry.space_group_name_H-M   'P 1'
#
loop_
_entity.id
_entity.type
_entity.pdbx_description
1 polymer ?
#
loop_
_entity_poly.entity_id
_entity_poly.type
_entity_poly.pdbx_seq_one_letter_code
_entity_poly.pdbx_strand_id
1 'polypeptide(L)'
;MVIEQVKEVLEIEAQAIMDLVERVGPEFEKAVQLILKAKGRVILTGMGKSGLVARKIAATLNSTGTPSLFLHPAEAIHGDLGMVTGDDVVLAISN
;
A
#
# COMPACT_ATOMS: atom_id res chain seq x y z
N MET A 1 27.19 6.10 -21.88
CA MET A 1 25.85 5.62 -22.27
C MET A 1 24.86 5.78 -21.11
N VAL A 2 24.59 6.99 -20.63
CA VAL A 2 23.62 7.20 -19.54
C VAL A 2 22.18 7.24 -20.08
N ILE A 3 21.96 7.82 -21.26
CA ILE A 3 20.64 7.92 -21.89
C ILE A 3 20.04 6.54 -22.17
N GLU A 4 20.82 5.61 -22.71
CA GLU A 4 20.34 4.26 -23.00
C GLU A 4 19.99 3.48 -21.72
N GLN A 5 20.77 3.65 -20.65
CA GLN A 5 20.44 3.06 -19.35
C GLN A 5 19.13 3.62 -18.76
N VAL A 6 18.88 4.92 -18.91
CA VAL A 6 17.61 5.53 -18.44
C VAL A 6 16.43 4.97 -19.23
N LYS A 7 16.56 4.83 -20.56
CA LYS A 7 15.50 4.22 -21.38
C LYS A 7 15.22 2.79 -20.95
N GLU A 8 16.27 1.99 -20.76
CA GLU A 8 16.16 0.60 -20.31
C GLU A 8 15.42 0.48 -18.97
N VAL A 9 15.77 1.32 -17.98
CA VAL A 9 15.07 1.32 -16.67
C VAL A 9 13.60 1.68 -16.83
N LEU A 10 13.27 2.69 -17.64
CA LEU A 10 11.87 3.09 -17.87
C LEU A 10 11.07 1.98 -18.57
N GLU A 11 11.67 1.27 -19.52
CA GLU A 11 11.04 0.14 -20.20
C GLU A 11 10.77 -1.03 -19.24
N ILE A 12 11.74 -1.36 -18.37
CA ILE A 12 11.58 -2.39 -17.34
C ILE A 12 10.44 -2.03 -16.37
N GLU A 13 10.40 -0.79 -15.89
CA GLU A 13 9.33 -0.34 -14.97
C GLU A 13 7.96 -0.32 -15.64
N ALA A 14 7.88 0.11 -16.91
CA ALA A 14 6.64 0.08 -17.68
C ALA A 14 6.12 -1.35 -17.86
N GLN A 15 7.01 -2.29 -18.21
CA GLN A 15 6.62 -3.69 -18.35
C GLN A 15 6.17 -4.29 -17.02
N ALA A 16 6.84 -3.97 -15.91
CA ALA A 16 6.43 -4.42 -14.58
C ALA A 16 5.01 -3.95 -14.20
N ILE A 17 4.59 -2.76 -14.64
CA ILE A 17 3.22 -2.27 -14.48
C ILE A 17 2.25 -3.08 -15.36
N MET A 18 2.62 -3.34 -16.62
CA MET A 18 1.77 -4.11 -17.54
C MET A 18 1.53 -5.55 -17.04
N ASP A 19 2.55 -6.17 -16.44
CA ASP A 19 2.45 -7.52 -15.89
C ASP A 19 1.46 -7.61 -14.71
N LEU A 20 1.08 -6.48 -14.10
CA LEU A 20 0.08 -6.46 -13.02
C LEU A 20 -1.35 -6.71 -13.52
N VAL A 21 -1.64 -6.52 -14.81
CA VAL A 21 -2.99 -6.74 -15.37
C VAL A 21 -3.48 -8.15 -15.08
N GLU A 22 -2.61 -9.15 -15.27
CA GLU A 22 -2.91 -10.56 -15.01
C GLU A 22 -3.06 -10.88 -13.52
N ARG A 23 -2.62 -9.99 -12.62
CA ARG A 23 -2.76 -10.15 -11.16
C ARG A 23 -4.06 -9.56 -10.61
N VAL A 24 -4.83 -8.83 -11.43
CA VAL A 24 -6.13 -8.29 -11.03
C VAL A 24 -7.18 -9.39 -11.16
N GLY A 25 -7.39 -10.14 -10.07
CA GLY A 25 -8.34 -11.24 -9.99
C GLY A 25 -9.25 -11.20 -8.76
N PRO A 26 -9.91 -12.31 -8.41
CA PRO A 26 -10.88 -12.37 -7.31
C PRO A 26 -10.34 -11.91 -5.95
N GLU A 27 -9.07 -12.18 -5.64
CA GLU A 27 -8.46 -11.72 -4.38
C GLU A 27 -8.28 -10.19 -4.33
N PHE A 28 -8.04 -9.55 -5.48
CA PHE A 28 -7.99 -8.09 -5.58
C PHE A 28 -9.37 -7.49 -5.28
N GLU A 29 -10.42 -8.03 -5.92
CA GLU A 29 -11.80 -7.61 -5.65
C GLU A 29 -12.16 -7.79 -4.17
N LYS A 30 -11.81 -8.94 -3.58
CA LYS A 30 -12.05 -9.21 -2.16
C LYS A 30 -11.34 -8.21 -1.25
N ALA A 31 -10.08 -7.86 -1.55
CA ALA A 31 -9.34 -6.84 -0.79
C ALA A 31 -10.03 -5.47 -0.87
N VAL A 32 -10.48 -5.06 -2.06
CA VAL A 32 -11.27 -3.82 -2.24
C VAL A 32 -12.57 -3.86 -1.43
N GLN A 33 -13.30 -4.98 -1.48
CA GLN A 33 -14.55 -5.14 -0.72
C GLN A 33 -14.33 -5.11 0.80
N LEU A 34 -13.22 -5.65 1.30
CA LEU A 34 -12.85 -5.56 2.72
C LEU A 34 -12.62 -4.10 3.13
N ILE A 35 -11.87 -3.35 2.32
CA ILE A 35 -11.61 -1.93 2.55
C ILE A 35 -12.92 -1.12 2.54
N LEU A 36 -13.78 -1.32 1.54
CA LEU A 36 -15.05 -0.58 1.41
C LEU A 36 -16.03 -0.86 2.54
N LYS A 37 -15.95 -2.03 3.18
CA LYS A 37 -16.81 -2.42 4.31
C LYS A 37 -16.21 -2.10 5.68
N ALA A 38 -14.97 -1.59 5.72
CA ALA A 38 -14.31 -1.22 6.97
C ALA A 38 -15.13 -0.12 7.69
N LYS A 39 -15.36 -0.32 9.00
CA LYS A 39 -16.06 0.67 9.83
C LYS A 39 -15.09 1.67 10.47
N GLY A 40 -13.83 1.26 10.62
CA GLY A 40 -12.73 2.11 11.06
C GLY A 40 -11.96 2.68 9.86
N ARG A 41 -10.64 2.53 9.90
CA ARG A 41 -9.69 3.07 8.93
C ARG A 41 -8.95 1.94 8.23
N VAL A 42 -8.32 2.28 7.11
CA VAL A 42 -7.29 1.44 6.49
C VAL A 42 -5.93 1.79 7.11
N ILE A 43 -5.35 0.86 7.85
CA ILE A 43 -4.02 1.01 8.46
C ILE A 43 -2.97 0.46 7.48
N LEU A 44 -2.14 1.35 6.95
CA LEU A 44 -1.06 1.02 6.01
C LEU A 44 0.23 0.81 6.79
N THR A 45 0.95 -0.27 6.53
CA THR A 45 2.23 -0.51 7.20
C THR A 45 3.26 -1.13 6.25
N GLY A 46 4.54 -0.87 6.51
CA GLY A 46 5.64 -1.36 5.69
C GLY A 46 6.98 -0.77 6.12
N MET A 47 8.07 -1.48 5.83
CA MET A 47 9.44 -1.06 6.15
C MET A 47 10.13 -0.46 4.92
N GLY A 48 11.07 0.47 5.14
CA GLY A 48 11.94 1.02 4.09
C GLY A 48 11.15 1.57 2.89
N LYS A 49 11.51 1.13 1.68
CA LYS A 49 10.83 1.56 0.43
C LYS A 49 9.34 1.21 0.41
N SER A 50 8.97 0.03 0.92
CA SER A 50 7.57 -0.37 1.06
C SER A 50 6.82 0.55 2.01
N GLY A 51 7.47 1.03 3.07
CA GLY A 51 6.94 2.06 3.97
C GLY A 51 6.66 3.39 3.26
N LEU A 52 7.54 3.84 2.36
CA LEU A 52 7.31 5.05 1.55
C LEU A 52 6.09 4.90 0.64
N VAL A 53 5.95 3.75 -0.02
CA VAL A 53 4.79 3.45 -0.87
C VAL A 53 3.51 3.36 -0.02
N ALA A 54 3.54 2.69 1.12
CA ALA A 54 2.43 2.59 2.06
C ALA A 54 1.96 3.97 2.55
N ARG A 55 2.89 4.88 2.88
CA ARG A 55 2.58 6.28 3.22
C ARG A 55 1.89 7.01 2.08
N LYS A 56 2.36 6.81 0.84
CA LYS A 56 1.74 7.45 -0.32
C LYS A 56 0.33 6.92 -0.58
N ILE A 57 0.11 5.61 -0.45
CA ILE A 57 -1.20 4.98 -0.56
C ILE A 57 -2.16 5.56 0.50
N ALA A 58 -1.74 5.65 1.76
CA ALA A 58 -2.56 6.26 2.81
C ALA A 58 -2.95 7.72 2.47
N ALA A 59 -2.00 8.52 1.99
CA ALA A 59 -2.30 9.89 1.55
C ALA A 59 -3.33 9.93 0.41
N THR A 60 -3.22 9.01 -0.57
CA THR A 60 -4.17 8.91 -1.68
C THR A 60 -5.55 8.45 -1.23
N LEU A 61 -5.65 7.43 -0.37
CA LEU A 61 -6.92 6.96 0.19
C LEU A 61 -7.64 8.06 0.96
N ASN A 62 -6.92 8.80 1.82
CA ASN A 62 -7.48 9.95 2.52
C ASN A 62 -8.03 11.01 1.56
N SER A 63 -7.30 11.32 0.48
CA SER A 63 -7.74 12.31 -0.52
C SER A 63 -8.95 11.86 -1.36
N THR A 64 -9.25 10.56 -1.37
CA THR A 64 -10.34 9.95 -2.14
C THR A 64 -11.51 9.51 -1.27
N GLY A 65 -11.53 9.90 0.01
CA GLY A 65 -12.65 9.68 0.93
C GLY A 65 -12.59 8.38 1.73
N THR A 66 -11.48 7.63 1.67
CA THR A 66 -11.25 6.42 2.48
C THR A 66 -10.32 6.75 3.64
N PRO A 67 -10.82 6.84 4.89
CA PRO A 67 -9.99 7.14 6.05
C PRO A 67 -8.86 6.13 6.22
N SER A 68 -7.63 6.61 6.31
CA SER A 68 -6.44 5.75 6.38
C SER A 68 -5.29 6.40 7.13
N LEU A 69 -4.41 5.58 7.69
CA LEU A 69 -3.26 6.01 8.49
C LEU A 69 -2.06 5.10 8.21
N PHE A 70 -0.87 5.67 8.13
CA PHE A 70 0.36 4.88 8.08
C PHE A 70 0.86 4.59 9.50
N LEU A 71 1.18 3.33 9.78
CA LEU A 71 1.81 2.85 11.00
C LEU A 71 3.19 2.25 10.65
N HIS A 72 4.27 2.83 11.17
CA HIS A 72 5.59 2.24 10.96
C HIS A 72 5.71 0.95 11.83
N PRO A 73 6.14 -0.20 11.27
CA PRO A 73 6.20 -1.46 12.03
C PRO A 73 7.04 -1.38 13.31
N ALA A 74 8.16 -0.63 13.27
CA ALA A 74 8.98 -0.44 14.46
C ALA A 74 8.26 0.34 15.57
N GLU A 75 7.45 1.36 15.22
CA GLU A 75 6.68 2.15 16.19
C GLU A 75 5.53 1.32 16.77
N ALA A 76 4.89 0.47 15.95
CA ALA A 76 3.81 -0.42 16.37
C ALA A 76 4.20 -1.29 17.59
N ILE A 77 5.42 -1.84 17.58
CA ILE A 77 5.95 -2.71 18.64
C ILE A 77 6.20 -1.93 19.95
N HIS A 78 6.35 -0.61 19.87
CA HIS A 78 6.61 0.26 21.03
C HIS A 78 5.34 0.93 21.58
N GLY A 79 4.15 0.44 21.20
CA GLY A 79 2.87 0.85 21.79
C GLY A 79 1.87 1.44 20.80
N ASP A 80 2.34 1.91 19.64
CA ASP A 80 1.46 2.54 18.64
C ASP A 80 0.48 1.55 18.01
N LEU A 81 0.73 0.23 18.11
CA LEU A 81 -0.26 -0.78 17.72
C LEU A 81 -1.58 -0.63 18.49
N GLY A 82 -1.55 -0.04 19.70
CA GLY A 82 -2.75 0.28 20.47
C GLY A 82 -3.70 1.27 19.77
N MET A 83 -3.24 1.96 18.72
CA MET A 83 -4.11 2.80 17.89
C MET A 83 -4.98 1.99 16.92
N VAL A 84 -4.67 0.71 16.68
CA VAL A 84 -5.42 -0.19 15.79
C VAL A 84 -6.57 -0.83 16.57
N THR A 85 -7.77 -0.78 15.99
CA THR A 85 -9.01 -1.26 16.60
C THR A 85 -9.57 -2.46 15.83
N GLY A 86 -10.56 -3.14 16.42
CA GLY A 86 -11.24 -4.26 15.76
C GLY A 86 -12.07 -3.88 14.52
N ASP A 87 -12.33 -2.59 14.31
CA ASP A 87 -13.06 -2.06 13.16
C ASP A 87 -12.16 -1.65 11.99
N ASP A 88 -10.83 -1.61 12.21
CA ASP A 88 -9.83 -1.22 11.22
C ASP A 88 -9.49 -2.40 10.27
N VAL A 89 -9.03 -2.08 9.05
CA VAL A 89 -8.44 -3.03 8.11
C VAL A 89 -6.95 -2.74 7.96
N VAL A 90 -6.09 -3.74 8.12
CA VAL A 90 -4.64 -3.57 7.96
C VAL A 90 -4.20 -4.01 6.57
N LEU A 91 -3.49 -3.13 5.86
CA LEU A 91 -2.78 -3.44 4.62
C LEU A 91 -1.26 -3.34 4.85
N ALA A 92 -0.63 -4.51 5.02
CA ALA A 92 0.80 -4.64 5.21
C ALA A 92 1.52 -4.85 3.87
N ILE A 93 2.52 -4.01 3.58
CA ILE A 93 3.27 -4.03 2.33
C ILE A 93 4.70 -4.52 2.58
N SER A 94 5.03 -5.65 1.97
CA SER A 94 6.37 -6.23 1.91
C SER A 94 6.63 -6.73 0.49
N ASN A 95 7.86 -6.55 0.01
CA ASN A 95 8.33 -7.13 -1.25
C ASN A 95 9.15 -8.38 -0.94
#